data_AF-A0A8A3S9B4-F1
#
_entry.id   AF-A0A8A3S9B4-F1
#
_cell.length_a   1.000
_cell.length_b   1.000
_cell.length_c   1.000
_cell.angle_alpha   90.00
_cell.angle_beta   90.00
_cell.angle_gamma   90.00
#
_symmetry.space_group_name_H-M   'P 1'
#
loop_
_entity.id
_entity.type
_entity.pdbx_description
1 polymer ?
#
loop_
_entity_poly.entity_id
_entity_poly.type
_entity_poly.pdbx_seq_one_letter_code
_entity_poly.pdbx_strand_id
1 'polypeptide(L)'
;MMKRQRWIIGIVIVVSLAVVLGAAVMMFWWGEEVVSSDMVEGKIYFDDNLSKGGTYSLGEAHTDPENNETWVYPGPDLRTGMKRQCFLFTCHDKNDGIFDRNRATYTMTVWDASGREYKTSYSRDRTGTKTIELHFTPRQAGEGGFRLTATNIRWVPGWVSR
;
A
#
# COMPACT_ATOMS: atom_id res chain seq x y z
N MET A 1 12.67 63.50 5.54
CA MET A 1 12.65 62.54 4.41
C MET A 1 13.16 61.14 4.77
N MET A 2 14.17 60.99 5.65
CA MET A 2 14.78 59.70 6.04
C MET A 2 13.87 58.67 6.77
N LYS A 3 12.83 59.09 7.51
CA LYS A 3 11.96 58.13 8.24
C LYS A 3 11.17 57.23 7.28
N ARG A 4 10.58 57.77 6.22
CA ARG A 4 9.78 57.01 5.23
C ARG A 4 10.60 55.91 4.54
N GLN A 5 11.86 56.20 4.23
CA GLN A 5 12.76 55.26 3.55
C GLN A 5 13.12 54.05 4.43
N ARG A 6 13.32 54.25 5.74
CA ARG A 6 13.59 53.16 6.70
C ARG A 6 12.39 52.21 6.86
N TRP A 7 11.17 52.75 6.81
CA TRP A 7 9.94 51.95 6.84
C TRP A 7 9.75 51.12 5.57
N ILE A 8 10.02 51.70 4.39
CA ILE A 8 9.95 50.98 3.12
C ILE A 8 10.96 49.82 3.09
N ILE A 9 12.20 50.05 3.52
CA ILE A 9 13.23 49.01 3.60
C ILE A 9 12.81 47.88 4.55
N GLY A 10 12.24 48.21 5.72
CA GLY A 10 11.73 47.21 6.66
C GLY A 10 10.64 46.34 6.05
N ILE A 11 9.68 46.93 5.33
CA ILE A 11 8.61 46.20 4.65
C ILE A 11 9.20 45.27 3.56
N VAL A 12 10.14 45.77 2.75
CA VAL A 12 10.78 44.95 1.70
C VAL A 12 11.51 43.74 2.29
N ILE A 13 12.19 43.91 3.42
CA ILE A 13 12.87 42.78 4.10
C ILE A 13 11.85 41.76 4.61
N VAL A 14 10.77 42.21 5.26
CA VAL A 14 9.73 41.30 5.79
C VAL A 14 9.02 40.54 4.66
N VAL A 15 8.69 41.22 3.57
CA VAL A 15 8.07 40.57 2.39
C VAL A 15 9.04 39.59 1.75
N SER A 16 10.31 39.97 1.58
CA SER A 16 11.33 39.07 1.03
C SER A 16 11.54 37.84 1.91
N LEU A 17 11.59 38.01 3.23
CA LEU A 17 11.71 36.91 4.17
C LEU A 17 10.48 36.00 4.13
N ALA A 18 9.28 36.55 4.06
CA ALA A 18 8.04 35.78 3.94
C ALA A 18 8.00 34.95 2.65
N VAL A 19 8.47 35.51 1.52
CA VAL A 19 8.58 34.79 0.25
C VAL A 19 9.62 33.66 0.34
N VAL A 20 10.78 33.92 0.92
CA VAL A 20 11.84 32.89 1.11
C VAL A 20 11.36 31.78 2.03
N LEU A 21 10.70 32.11 3.14
CA LEU A 21 10.13 31.13 4.06
C LEU A 21 9.00 30.32 3.40
N GLY A 22 8.12 30.97 2.64
CA GLY A 22 7.07 30.28 1.89
C GLY A 22 7.63 29.31 0.85
N ALA A 23 8.67 29.72 0.13
CA ALA A 23 9.38 28.84 -0.81
C ALA A 23 10.07 27.68 -0.08
N ALA A 24 10.74 27.94 1.05
CA ALA A 24 11.41 26.92 1.86
C ALA A 24 10.44 25.89 2.44
N VAL A 25 9.33 26.34 3.04
CA VAL A 25 8.27 25.44 3.55
C VAL A 25 7.76 24.55 2.44
N MET A 26 7.54 25.14 1.26
CA MET A 26 6.90 24.42 0.20
C MET A 26 7.91 23.45 -0.49
N MET A 27 9.23 23.68 -0.43
CA MET A 27 10.28 22.67 -0.73
C MET A 27 10.26 21.43 0.19
N PHE A 28 9.75 21.56 1.42
CA PHE A 28 9.57 20.46 2.37
C PHE A 28 8.17 19.85 2.35
N TRP A 29 7.30 20.31 1.45
CA TRP A 29 6.02 19.64 1.22
C TRP A 29 6.25 18.45 0.32
N TRP A 30 6.00 17.23 0.81
CA TRP A 30 6.17 15.98 0.06
C TRP A 30 4.82 15.28 -0.01
N GLY A 31 4.47 14.80 -1.19
CA GLY A 31 3.27 14.03 -1.47
C GLY A 31 3.61 12.57 -1.79
N GLU A 32 2.61 11.72 -1.68
CA GLU A 32 2.66 10.33 -2.15
C GLU A 32 2.07 10.28 -3.56
N GLU A 33 2.81 9.71 -4.51
CA GLU A 33 2.36 9.43 -5.87
C GLU A 33 2.27 7.91 -6.05
N VAL A 34 1.13 7.42 -6.54
CA VAL A 34 1.01 6.01 -6.93
C VAL A 34 1.66 5.83 -8.29
N VAL A 35 2.79 5.15 -8.32
CA VAL A 35 3.58 4.91 -9.54
C VAL A 35 3.01 3.76 -10.34
N SER A 36 2.66 2.68 -9.65
CA SER A 36 1.98 1.54 -10.26
C SER A 36 1.14 0.80 -9.23
N SER A 37 0.10 0.14 -9.71
CA SER A 37 -0.76 -0.69 -8.89
C SER A 37 -1.30 -1.82 -9.73
N ASP A 38 -1.34 -3.00 -9.15
CA ASP A 38 -1.98 -4.16 -9.75
C ASP A 38 -2.86 -4.88 -8.73
N MET A 39 -3.88 -5.58 -9.22
CA MET A 39 -4.90 -6.22 -8.40
C MET A 39 -5.36 -7.51 -9.07
N VAL A 40 -5.56 -8.55 -8.25
CA VAL A 40 -6.25 -9.76 -8.68
C VAL A 40 -7.29 -10.19 -7.67
N GLU A 41 -8.32 -10.86 -8.18
CA GLU A 41 -9.37 -11.50 -7.39
C GLU A 41 -9.43 -12.98 -7.69
N GLY A 42 -9.89 -13.75 -6.72
CA GLY A 42 -10.13 -15.18 -6.88
C GLY A 42 -11.20 -15.69 -5.92
N LYS A 43 -11.54 -16.97 -6.05
CA LYS A 43 -12.66 -17.56 -5.32
C LYS A 43 -12.22 -18.47 -4.20
N ILE A 44 -12.99 -18.49 -3.12
CA ILE A 44 -12.81 -19.40 -2.00
C ILE A 44 -14.16 -20.02 -1.68
N TYR A 45 -14.24 -21.34 -1.73
CA TYR A 45 -15.43 -22.08 -1.34
C TYR A 45 -15.24 -22.64 0.07
N PHE A 46 -16.12 -22.25 0.98
CA PHE A 46 -16.15 -22.75 2.35
C PHE A 46 -17.17 -23.89 2.44
N ASP A 47 -16.69 -25.10 2.74
CA ASP A 47 -17.49 -26.32 2.80
C ASP A 47 -17.62 -26.78 4.26
N ASP A 48 -18.84 -27.07 4.68
CA ASP A 48 -19.16 -27.58 6.02
C ASP A 48 -18.75 -29.06 6.19
N ASN A 49 -18.69 -29.82 5.10
CA ASN A 49 -18.22 -31.21 5.08
C ASN A 49 -16.70 -31.29 5.31
N LEU A 50 -15.97 -30.23 4.97
CA LEU A 50 -14.54 -30.10 5.26
C LEU A 50 -14.36 -29.54 6.68
N SER A 51 -14.37 -30.40 7.69
CA SER A 51 -14.23 -29.98 9.09
C SER A 51 -12.79 -29.68 9.55
N LYS A 52 -11.89 -29.28 8.64
CA LYS A 52 -10.47 -29.02 8.95
C LYS A 52 -10.08 -27.55 8.75
N GLY A 53 -9.25 -27.04 9.66
CA GLY A 53 -8.51 -25.81 9.44
C GLY A 53 -7.29 -26.11 8.57
N GLY A 54 -6.77 -25.08 7.90
CA GLY A 54 -5.64 -25.21 7.00
C GLY A 54 -4.95 -23.88 6.75
N THR A 55 -3.79 -23.97 6.11
CA THR A 55 -3.02 -22.83 5.64
C THR A 55 -3.01 -22.87 4.11
N TYR A 56 -3.37 -21.76 3.48
CA TYR A 56 -3.52 -21.69 2.02
C TYR A 56 -2.80 -20.46 1.46
N SER A 57 -2.07 -20.64 0.37
CA SER A 57 -1.52 -19.51 -0.39
C SER A 57 -2.58 -18.96 -1.33
N LEU A 58 -2.83 -17.65 -1.26
CA LEU A 58 -3.74 -16.94 -2.16
C LEU A 58 -3.06 -16.39 -3.40
N GLY A 59 -1.74 -16.29 -3.39
CA GLY A 59 -1.00 -15.71 -4.50
C GLY A 59 0.26 -15.00 -4.06
N GLU A 60 0.85 -14.31 -5.03
CA GLU A 60 2.12 -13.62 -4.90
C GLU A 60 2.03 -12.23 -5.53
N ALA A 61 2.81 -11.29 -5.03
CA ALA A 61 2.94 -9.98 -5.62
C ALA A 61 4.40 -9.56 -5.71
N HIS A 62 4.71 -8.83 -6.76
CA HIS A 62 6.04 -8.32 -7.05
C HIS A 62 5.93 -6.82 -7.28
N THR A 63 6.79 -6.07 -6.61
CA THR A 63 6.99 -4.64 -6.88
C THR A 63 8.42 -4.41 -7.30
N ASP A 64 8.60 -3.75 -8.45
CA ASP A 64 9.87 -3.33 -9.00
C ASP A 64 9.87 -1.81 -9.15
N PRO A 65 10.35 -1.08 -8.14
CA PRO A 65 10.30 0.37 -8.15
C PRO A 65 11.24 1.04 -9.14
N GLU A 66 12.32 0.34 -9.53
CA GLU A 66 13.26 0.82 -10.56
C GLU A 66 12.59 0.87 -11.93
N ASN A 67 11.82 -0.17 -12.26
CA ASN A 67 11.08 -0.27 -13.52
C ASN A 67 9.69 0.37 -13.47
N ASN A 68 9.26 0.89 -12.31
CA ASN A 68 7.89 1.36 -12.06
C ASN A 68 6.81 0.29 -12.26
N GLU A 69 7.16 -0.99 -12.06
CA GLU A 69 6.27 -2.11 -12.36
C GLU A 69 5.76 -2.77 -11.09
N THR A 70 4.51 -3.23 -11.13
CA THR A 70 3.89 -4.01 -10.06
C THR A 70 3.06 -5.11 -10.71
N TRP A 71 3.14 -6.32 -10.17
CA TRP A 71 2.38 -7.48 -10.65
C TRP A 71 1.80 -8.26 -9.48
N VAL A 72 0.59 -8.75 -9.65
CA VAL A 72 -0.07 -9.66 -8.71
C VAL A 72 -0.50 -10.94 -9.43
N TYR A 73 -0.04 -12.08 -8.92
CA TYR A 73 -0.37 -13.39 -9.44
C TYR A 73 -1.34 -14.09 -8.50
N PRO A 74 -2.53 -14.50 -8.99
CA PRO A 74 -3.47 -15.25 -8.17
C PRO A 74 -2.97 -16.69 -7.98
N GLY A 75 -3.20 -17.22 -6.79
CA GLY A 75 -3.16 -18.66 -6.53
C GLY A 75 -4.38 -19.37 -7.12
N PRO A 76 -4.45 -20.70 -6.98
CA PRO A 76 -5.60 -21.47 -7.42
C PRO A 76 -6.84 -21.11 -6.59
N ASP A 77 -8.03 -21.28 -7.18
CA ASP A 77 -9.28 -21.27 -6.43
C ASP A 77 -9.24 -22.31 -5.31
N LEU A 78 -9.73 -21.91 -4.14
CA LEU A 78 -9.58 -22.72 -2.93
C LEU A 78 -10.89 -23.34 -2.48
N ARG A 79 -10.79 -24.56 -1.94
CA ARG A 79 -11.86 -25.21 -1.17
C ARG A 79 -11.34 -25.46 0.25
N THR A 80 -12.00 -24.85 1.22
CA THR A 80 -11.56 -24.87 2.61
C THR A 80 -12.72 -25.21 3.54
N GLY A 81 -12.39 -25.54 4.79
CA GLY A 81 -13.36 -25.87 5.80
C GLY A 81 -13.97 -24.68 6.53
N MET A 82 -14.89 -24.97 7.45
CA MET A 82 -15.51 -23.97 8.34
C MET A 82 -14.70 -23.67 9.61
N LYS A 83 -13.58 -24.36 9.84
CA LYS A 83 -12.71 -24.09 11.01
C LYS A 83 -11.80 -22.88 10.74
N ARG A 84 -10.98 -22.52 11.73
CA ARG A 84 -9.99 -21.45 11.61
C ARG A 84 -9.05 -21.72 10.43
N GLN A 85 -9.03 -20.79 9.48
CA GLN A 85 -8.19 -20.81 8.29
C GLN A 85 -7.08 -19.76 8.41
N CYS A 86 -5.94 -20.05 7.81
CA CYS A 86 -4.84 -19.13 7.60
C CYS A 86 -4.62 -18.93 6.09
N PHE A 87 -4.71 -17.69 5.62
CA PHE A 87 -4.42 -17.33 4.25
C PHE A 87 -3.08 -16.60 4.18
N LEU A 88 -2.27 -16.95 3.19
CA LEU A 88 -0.94 -16.43 2.96
C LEU A 88 -0.91 -15.62 1.66
N PHE A 89 -0.23 -14.47 1.70
CA PHE A 89 0.07 -13.66 0.53
C PHE A 89 1.56 -13.32 0.54
N THR A 90 2.31 -13.83 -0.44
CA THR A 90 3.77 -13.61 -0.51
C THR A 90 4.07 -12.38 -1.35
N CYS A 91 4.84 -11.46 -0.78
CA CYS A 91 5.15 -10.17 -1.38
C CYS A 91 6.66 -10.07 -1.59
N HIS A 92 7.08 -9.67 -2.78
CA HIS A 92 8.47 -9.50 -3.18
C HIS A 92 8.70 -8.04 -3.56
N ASP A 93 9.56 -7.37 -2.82
CA ASP A 93 9.97 -5.99 -3.08
C ASP A 93 11.43 -5.97 -3.53
N LYS A 94 11.73 -5.31 -4.66
CA LYS A 94 13.10 -5.10 -5.17
C LYS A 94 13.66 -3.70 -4.83
N ASN A 95 13.14 -3.03 -3.81
CA ASN A 95 13.65 -1.72 -3.41
C ASN A 95 15.12 -1.75 -2.89
N ASP A 96 16.07 -1.57 -3.80
CA ASP A 96 17.51 -1.73 -3.55
C ASP A 96 18.16 -0.56 -2.78
N GLY A 97 17.41 0.49 -2.45
CA GLY A 97 17.95 1.72 -1.86
C GLY A 97 17.51 1.99 -0.42
N ILE A 98 18.47 2.14 0.51
CA ILE A 98 18.22 2.69 1.86
C ILE A 98 17.70 4.14 1.80
N PHE A 99 17.95 4.84 0.68
CA PHE A 99 17.47 6.19 0.39
C PHE A 99 16.41 6.24 -0.71
N ASP A 100 15.90 5.08 -1.15
CA ASP A 100 14.83 5.10 -2.14
C ASP A 100 13.57 5.68 -1.50
N ARG A 101 12.90 6.52 -2.27
CA ARG A 101 11.65 7.18 -1.89
C ARG A 101 10.45 6.32 -2.24
N ASN A 102 10.67 5.09 -2.66
CA ASN A 102 9.61 4.18 -3.05
C ASN A 102 9.20 3.31 -1.85
N ARG A 103 7.91 3.04 -1.76
CA ARG A 103 7.28 2.23 -0.72
C ARG A 103 6.27 1.32 -1.39
N ALA A 104 6.47 0.02 -1.25
CA ALA A 104 5.49 -0.96 -1.68
C ALA A 104 4.45 -1.19 -0.59
N THR A 105 3.18 -1.17 -0.95
CA THR A 105 2.05 -1.50 -0.08
C THR A 105 1.28 -2.68 -0.66
N TYR A 106 1.12 -3.71 0.15
CA TYR A 106 0.45 -4.95 -0.20
C TYR A 106 -0.77 -5.12 0.68
N THR A 107 -1.90 -5.44 0.08
CA THR A 107 -3.17 -5.62 0.78
C THR A 107 -3.78 -6.96 0.41
N MET A 108 -4.14 -7.74 1.42
CA MET A 108 -4.91 -8.97 1.27
C MET A 108 -6.26 -8.78 1.93
N THR A 109 -7.30 -8.94 1.13
CA THR A 109 -8.70 -8.86 1.55
C THR A 109 -9.35 -10.20 1.25
N VAL A 110 -10.06 -10.76 2.22
CA VAL A 110 -10.79 -12.02 2.07
C VAL A 110 -12.19 -11.83 2.62
N TRP A 111 -13.20 -12.33 1.91
CA TRP A 111 -14.58 -12.33 2.39
C TRP A 111 -15.15 -13.73 2.42
N ASP A 112 -15.95 -14.02 3.45
CA ASP A 112 -16.68 -15.28 3.56
C ASP A 112 -18.02 -15.23 2.80
N ALA A 113 -18.73 -16.36 2.75
CA ALA A 113 -20.02 -16.47 2.07
C ALA A 113 -21.13 -15.60 2.70
N SER A 114 -20.93 -15.10 3.92
CA SER A 114 -21.85 -14.13 4.55
C SER A 114 -21.58 -12.68 4.11
N GLY A 115 -20.56 -12.47 3.27
CA GLY A 115 -20.11 -11.15 2.83
C GLY A 115 -19.25 -10.42 3.86
N ARG A 116 -18.80 -11.10 4.92
CA ARG A 116 -17.96 -10.47 5.94
C ARG A 116 -16.53 -10.35 5.44
N GLU A 117 -16.04 -9.12 5.38
CA GLU A 117 -14.68 -8.80 4.95
C GLU A 117 -13.66 -8.91 6.09
N TYR A 118 -12.50 -9.47 5.77
CA TYR A 118 -11.31 -9.56 6.59
C TYR A 118 -10.13 -9.01 5.79
N LYS A 119 -9.45 -8.02 6.33
CA LYS A 119 -8.40 -7.28 5.61
C LYS A 119 -7.13 -7.22 6.43
N THR A 120 -6.00 -7.37 5.76
CA THR A 120 -4.67 -7.11 6.30
C THR A 120 -3.83 -6.39 5.25
N SER A 121 -2.93 -5.54 5.70
CA SER A 121 -2.05 -4.76 4.83
C SER A 121 -0.65 -4.72 5.40
N TYR A 122 0.34 -4.74 4.51
CA TYR A 122 1.73 -4.61 4.86
C TYR A 122 2.40 -3.62 3.93
N SER A 123 3.20 -2.72 4.49
CA SER A 123 3.99 -1.78 3.70
C SER A 123 5.45 -1.92 4.05
N ARG A 124 6.32 -1.81 3.04
CA ARG A 124 7.76 -1.86 3.21
C ARG A 124 8.46 -0.86 2.27
N ASP A 125 9.63 -0.42 2.70
CA ASP A 125 10.51 0.57 2.08
C ASP A 125 11.91 -0.01 1.78
N ARG A 126 12.02 -1.34 1.64
CA ARG A 126 13.30 -2.08 1.51
C ARG A 126 13.12 -3.37 0.72
N THR A 127 14.16 -3.77 0.00
CA THR A 127 14.22 -5.07 -0.69
C THR A 127 13.94 -6.23 0.27
N GLY A 128 13.20 -7.20 -0.24
CA GLY A 128 13.08 -8.53 0.34
C GLY A 128 11.69 -9.13 0.18
N THR A 129 11.60 -10.38 0.62
CA THR A 129 10.35 -11.14 0.61
C THR A 129 9.65 -11.03 1.96
N LYS A 130 8.32 -10.94 1.95
CA LYS A 130 7.48 -11.04 3.14
C LYS A 130 6.20 -11.79 2.83
N THR A 131 5.87 -12.78 3.65
CA THR A 131 4.54 -13.39 3.64
C THR A 131 3.66 -12.71 4.69
N ILE A 132 2.49 -12.25 4.26
CA ILE A 132 1.44 -11.70 5.12
C ILE A 132 0.45 -12.83 5.40
N GLU A 133 0.00 -12.91 6.65
CA GLU A 133 -0.95 -13.93 7.09
C GLU A 133 -2.27 -13.28 7.51
N LEU A 134 -3.38 -13.95 7.19
CA LEU A 134 -4.71 -13.58 7.66
C LEU A 134 -5.39 -14.81 8.26
N HIS A 135 -5.74 -14.70 9.54
CA HIS A 135 -6.36 -15.78 10.29
C HIS A 135 -7.81 -15.44 10.59
N PHE A 136 -8.76 -16.27 10.15
CA PHE A 136 -10.16 -16.12 10.55
C PHE A 136 -10.93 -17.44 10.50
N THR A 137 -12.12 -17.45 11.08
CA THR A 137 -13.07 -18.56 11.01
C THR A 137 -14.29 -18.10 10.20
N PRO A 138 -14.63 -18.76 9.08
CA PRO A 138 -15.78 -18.40 8.25
C PRO A 138 -17.09 -18.52 9.05
N ARG A 139 -18.03 -17.61 8.83
CA ARG A 139 -19.34 -17.66 9.51
C ARG A 139 -20.35 -18.54 8.79
N GLN A 140 -20.27 -18.61 7.46
CA GLN A 140 -21.22 -19.32 6.62
C GLN A 140 -20.47 -20.11 5.54
N ALA A 141 -20.99 -21.30 5.23
CA ALA A 141 -20.54 -22.11 4.09
C ALA A 141 -21.06 -21.52 2.77
N GLY A 142 -20.31 -21.70 1.70
CA GLY A 142 -20.63 -21.19 0.37
C GLY A 142 -19.45 -20.51 -0.32
N GLU A 143 -19.75 -19.77 -1.38
CA GLU A 143 -18.77 -19.00 -2.15
C GLU A 143 -18.44 -17.68 -1.44
N GLY A 144 -17.19 -17.53 -1.04
CA GLY A 144 -16.56 -16.24 -0.75
C GLY A 144 -15.49 -15.94 -1.78
N GLY A 145 -14.51 -15.14 -1.41
CA GLY A 145 -13.45 -14.75 -2.34
C GLY A 145 -12.35 -13.96 -1.68
N PHE A 146 -11.38 -13.58 -2.50
CA PHE A 146 -10.28 -12.75 -2.06
C PHE A 146 -9.92 -11.72 -3.11
N ARG A 147 -9.27 -10.66 -2.64
CA ARG A 147 -8.63 -9.63 -3.44
C ARG A 147 -7.24 -9.37 -2.91
N LEU A 148 -6.26 -9.48 -3.79
CA LEU A 148 -4.88 -9.11 -3.52
C LEU A 148 -4.57 -7.83 -4.29
N THR A 149 -3.86 -6.92 -3.64
CA THR A 149 -3.46 -5.66 -4.24
C THR A 149 -2.01 -5.39 -3.88
N ALA A 150 -1.26 -4.91 -4.86
CA ALA A 150 0.08 -4.39 -4.67
C ALA A 150 0.13 -2.99 -5.28
N THR A 151 0.74 -2.06 -4.56
CA THR A 151 0.82 -0.66 -4.96
C THR A 151 2.21 -0.14 -4.65
N ASN A 152 2.88 0.40 -5.68
CA ASN A 152 4.12 1.12 -5.55
C ASN A 152 3.84 2.60 -5.39
N ILE A 153 4.31 3.18 -4.29
CA ILE A 153 4.14 4.58 -3.94
C ILE A 153 5.50 5.24 -3.93
N ARG A 154 5.64 6.38 -4.61
CA ARG A 154 6.85 7.20 -4.59
C ARG A 154 6.58 8.50 -3.86
N TRP A 155 7.50 8.88 -2.98
CA TRP A 155 7.48 10.20 -2.38
C TRP A 155 8.02 11.25 -3.36
N VAL A 156 7.16 12.18 -3.76
CA VAL A 156 7.52 13.28 -4.66
C VAL A 156 7.40 14.63 -3.95
N PRO A 157 8.22 15.64 -4.33
CA PRO A 157 7.99 17.00 -3.87
C PRO A 157 6.57 17.45 -4.23
N GLY A 158 5.87 18.11 -3.32
CA GLY A 158 4.46 18.51 -3.44
C GLY A 158 4.19 19.51 -4.57
N TRP A 159 5.23 20.08 -5.18
CA TRP A 159 5.12 20.88 -6.40
C TRP A 159 4.97 20.04 -7.67
N VAL A 160 5.23 18.74 -7.59
CA VAL A 160 5.20 17.78 -8.71
C VAL A 160 3.90 16.97 -8.72
N SER A 161 3.28 16.71 -7.56
CA SER A 161 2.01 15.98 -7.47
C SER A 161 0.84 16.84 -7.99
N ARG A 162 0.40 16.61 -9.22
CA ARG A 162 -0.85 17.13 -9.79
C ARG A 162 -1.61 16.04 -10.51
#